data_AF-A0A2M7UEF3-F1
#
_entry.id   AF-A0A2M7UEF3-F1
#
_cell.length_a   1.000
_cell.length_b   1.000
_cell.length_c   1.000
_cell.angle_alpha   90.00
_cell.angle_beta   90.00
_cell.angle_gamma   90.00
#
_symmetry.space_group_name_H-M   'P 1'
#
loop_
_entity.id
_entity.type
_entity.pdbx_description
1 polymer ?
#
loop_
_entity_poly.entity_id
_entity_poly.type
_entity_poly.pdbx_seq_one_letter_code
_entity_poly.pdbx_strand_id
1 'polypeptide(L)' 'NFKVSDIGYFVYCNGDIDKEAFDAKLEFDIKIIPYEGNDDWIEKTISDIHKCLINNEIPEAGPDCDFCRYREAITKVEK' A
#
# COMPACT_ATOMS: atom_id res chain seq x y z
N ASN A 1 27.23 -2.77 -3.23
CA ASN A 1 26.06 -1.89 -3.42
C ASN A 1 25.68 -1.86 -4.88
N PHE A 2 24.47 -2.31 -5.21
CA PHE A 2 23.89 -2.13 -6.54
C PHE A 2 23.40 -0.69 -6.65
N LYS A 3 23.68 -0.03 -7.77
CA LYS A 3 23.16 1.31 -8.05
C LYS A 3 21.75 1.17 -8.60
N VAL A 4 20.79 1.79 -7.92
CA VAL A 4 19.38 1.84 -8.32
C VAL A 4 19.03 3.30 -8.59
N SER A 5 18.13 3.54 -9.55
CA SER A 5 17.60 4.87 -9.87
C SER A 5 16.52 5.25 -8.85
N ASP A 6 16.50 6.49 -8.40
CA ASP A 6 15.43 7.03 -7.55
C ASP A 6 14.10 7.16 -8.33
N ILE A 7 14.16 7.17 -9.66
CA ILE A 7 12.97 7.15 -10.52
C ILE A 7 12.59 5.70 -10.84
N GLY A 8 11.41 5.30 -10.37
CA GLY A 8 10.66 4.15 -10.85
C GLY A 8 9.67 4.54 -11.95
N TYR A 9 9.21 3.57 -12.74
CA TYR A 9 8.24 3.81 -13.80
C TYR A 9 7.05 2.87 -13.66
N PHE A 10 5.84 3.43 -13.68
CA PHE A 10 4.62 2.66 -13.84
C PHE A 10 4.26 2.59 -15.32
N VAL A 11 4.14 1.37 -15.84
CA VAL A 11 3.63 1.11 -17.18
C VAL A 11 2.14 0.83 -17.05
N TYR A 12 1.32 1.71 -17.61
CA TYR A 12 -0.13 1.58 -17.61
C TYR A 12 -0.60 1.27 -19.03
N CYS A 13 -1.39 0.21 -19.18
CA CYS A 13 -1.91 -0.25 -20.45
C CYS A 13 -3.44 -0.27 -20.37
N ASN A 14 -4.08 0.64 -21.11
CA ASN A 14 -5.53 0.72 -21.19
C ASN A 14 -6.02 0.21 -22.53
N GLY A 15 -7.01 -0.67 -22.53
CA GLY A 15 -7.73 -1.03 -23.75
C GLY A 15 -8.52 0.16 -24.26
N ASP A 16 -8.37 0.46 -25.54
CA ASP A 16 -9.12 1.49 -26.24
C ASP A 16 -10.47 0.92 -26.68
N ILE A 17 -11.53 1.31 -25.95
CA ILE A 17 -12.92 0.88 -26.20
C ILE A 17 -13.66 1.83 -27.15
N ASP A 18 -13.03 2.93 -27.55
CA ASP A 18 -13.65 3.98 -28.36
C ASP A 18 -13.45 3.73 -29.87
N LYS A 19 -12.95 2.54 -30.24
CA LYS A 19 -12.86 2.11 -31.65
C LYS A 19 -14.24 1.94 -32.26
N GLU A 20 -14.38 2.39 -33.50
CA GLU A 20 -15.64 2.33 -34.27
C GLU A 20 -16.19 0.90 -34.40
N ALA A 21 -15.30 -0.10 -34.48
CA ALA A 21 -15.66 -1.51 -34.51
C ALA A 21 -14.59 -2.39 -33.86
N PHE A 22 -15.01 -3.59 -33.46
CA PHE A 22 -14.11 -4.65 -33.00
C PHE A 22 -13.70 -5.55 -34.17
N ASP A 23 -12.62 -5.18 -34.87
CA ASP A 23 -12.08 -5.90 -36.03
C ASP A 23 -11.20 -7.10 -35.62
N ALA A 24 -11.65 -7.89 -34.64
CA ALA A 24 -10.88 -8.98 -34.02
C ALA A 24 -9.49 -8.56 -33.50
N LYS A 25 -9.33 -7.27 -33.18
CA LYS A 25 -8.10 -6.65 -32.69
C LYS A 25 -8.42 -5.85 -31.44
N LEU A 26 -7.58 -5.96 -30.43
CA LEU A 26 -7.60 -5.08 -29.26
C LEU A 26 -6.51 -4.02 -29.42
N GLU A 27 -6.91 -2.76 -29.29
CA GLU A 27 -6.00 -1.62 -29.31
C GLU A 27 -5.78 -1.13 -27.90
N PHE A 28 -4.57 -0.66 -27.62
CA PHE A 28 -4.17 -0.26 -26.29
C PHE A 28 -3.39 1.05 -26.33
N ASP A 29 -3.71 1.92 -25.38
CA ASP A 29 -2.91 3.08 -25.05
C ASP A 29 -1.94 2.71 -23.92
N ILE A 30 -0.64 2.87 -24.20
CA ILE A 30 0.42 2.61 -23.22
C ILE A 30 0.96 3.95 -22.74
N LYS A 31 0.97 4.13 -21.42
CA LYS A 31 1.56 5.28 -20.74
C LYS A 31 2.69 4.82 -19.83
N ILE A 32 3.78 5.56 -19.86
CA ILE A 32 4.90 5.41 -18.92
C ILE A 32 4.85 6.61 -17.97
N ILE A 33 4.65 6.34 -16.69
CA ILE A 33 4.51 7.36 -15.65
C ILE A 33 5.76 7.31 -14.77
N PRO A 34 6.64 8.32 -14.80
CA PRO A 34 7.77 8.40 -13.88
C PRO A 34 7.29 8.69 -12.47
N TYR A 35 7.92 8.05 -11.49
CA TYR A 35 7.65 8.25 -10.07
C TYR A 35 8.98 8.29 -9.30
N GLU A 36 9.23 9.38 -8.61
CA GLU A 36 10.39 9.51 -7.73
C GLU A 36 10.09 8.82 -6.39
N GLY A 37 10.86 7.77 -6.11
CA GLY A 37 10.78 7.03 -4.86
C GLY A 37 11.35 7.86 -3.70
N ASN A 38 10.70 7.77 -2.54
CA ASN A 38 11.23 8.27 -1.28
C ASN A 38 11.14 7.15 -0.23
N ASP A 39 12.31 6.71 0.24
CA ASP A 39 12.48 5.70 1.28
C ASP A 39 12.94 6.27 2.63
N ASP A 40 13.00 7.60 2.77
CA ASP A 40 13.50 8.29 3.98
C ASP A 40 12.77 7.86 5.25
N TRP A 41 11.50 7.46 5.14
CA TRP A 41 10.67 7.03 6.25
C TRP A 41 10.92 5.58 6.67
N ILE A 42 11.46 4.73 5.78
CA ILE A 42 11.49 3.26 5.96
C ILE A 42 12.35 2.86 7.16
N GLU A 43 13.59 3.35 7.25
CA GLU A 43 14.54 2.91 8.28
C GLU A 43 14.03 3.22 9.70
N LYS A 44 13.49 4.43 9.88
CA LYS A 44 12.88 4.84 11.14
C LYS A 44 11.65 3.97 11.45
N THR A 45 10.77 3.75 10.47
CA THR A 45 9.56 2.95 10.67
C THR A 45 9.87 1.51 11.04
N ILE A 46 10.86 0.87 10.41
CA ILE A 46 11.30 -0.49 10.78
C ILE A 46 11.77 -0.53 12.23
N SER A 47 12.60 0.44 12.63
CA SER A 47 13.09 0.56 14.00
C SER A 47 11.95 0.73 15.01
N ASP A 48 10.96 1.55 14.69
CA ASP A 48 9.83 1.83 15.57
C ASP A 48 8.86 0.63 15.67
N ILE A 49 8.62 -0.10 14.57
CA ILE A 49 7.85 -1.36 14.57
C ILE A 49 8.53 -2.40 15.46
N HIS A 50 9.85 -2.59 15.32
CA HIS A 50 10.59 -3.55 16.13
C HIS A 50 10.49 -3.22 17.62
N LYS A 51 10.69 -1.94 18.00
CA LYS A 51 10.51 -1.49 19.39
C LYS A 51 9.11 -1.77 19.92
N CYS A 52 8.07 -1.51 19.12
CA CYS A 52 6.69 -1.81 19.50
C CYS A 52 6.48 -3.31 19.72
N LEU A 53 7.03 -4.15 18.83
CA LEU A 53 6.87 -5.60 18.88
C LEU A 53 7.51 -6.25 20.11
N ILE A 54 8.69 -5.77 20.52
CA ILE A 54 9.43 -6.32 21.66
C ILE A 54 9.01 -5.71 23.01
N ASN A 55 8.08 -4.75 23.01
CA ASN A 55 7.61 -4.13 24.24
C ASN A 55 6.71 -5.09 25.03
N ASN A 56 6.78 -5.02 26.36
CA ASN A 56 5.90 -5.78 27.24
C ASN A 56 4.51 -5.13 27.40
N GLU A 57 4.36 -3.88 26.94
CA GLU A 57 3.10 -3.16 26.96
C GLU A 57 2.35 -3.33 25.63
N ILE A 58 1.05 -3.59 25.72
CA ILE A 58 0.17 -3.66 24.54
C ILE A 58 -0.01 -2.24 24.00
N PRO A 59 0.22 -1.99 22.69
CA PRO A 59 0.06 -0.68 22.11
C PRO A 59 -1.41 -0.23 22.12
N GLU A 60 -1.62 1.09 22.05
CA GLU A 60 -2.94 1.66 21.91
C GLU A 60 -3.62 1.20 20.61
N ALA A 61 -4.95 1.06 20.66
CA ALA A 61 -5.74 0.69 19.50
C ALA A 61 -5.67 1.78 18.43
N GLY A 62 -5.39 1.38 17.18
CA GLY A 62 -5.46 2.29 16.04
C GLY A 62 -6.90 2.71 15.74
N PRO A 63 -7.11 3.93 15.19
CA PRO A 63 -8.45 4.46 14.91
C PRO A 63 -9.26 3.58 13.94
N ASP A 64 -8.58 2.93 13.00
CA ASP A 64 -9.19 2.06 11.98
C ASP A 64 -8.95 0.55 12.25
N CYS A 65 -8.62 0.18 13.49
CA CYS A 65 -8.38 -1.22 13.86
C CYS A 65 -9.70 -1.96 14.15
N ASP A 66 -10.26 -2.65 13.15
CA ASP A 66 -11.51 -3.42 13.30
C ASP A 66 -11.42 -4.51 14.39
N PHE A 67 -10.28 -5.18 14.52
CA PHE A 67 -10.06 -6.18 15.58
C PHE A 67 -10.09 -5.57 16.98
N CYS A 68 -9.49 -4.38 17.14
CA CYS A 68 -9.47 -3.66 18.40
C CYS A 68 -10.89 -3.25 18.79
N ARG A 69 -11.65 -2.70 17.82
CA ARG A 69 -13.06 -2.32 17.99
C ARG A 69 -13.93 -3.52 18.36
N TYR A 70 -13.73 -4.65 17.69
CA TYR A 70 -14.41 -5.90 18.02
C TYR A 70 -14.10 -6.36 19.45
N ARG A 71 -12.82 -6.37 19.85
CA ARG A 71 -12.45 -6.80 21.21
C ARG A 71 -13.06 -5.91 22.28
N GLU A 72 -13.07 -4.60 22.06
CA GLU A 72 -13.71 -3.64 22.96
C GLU A 72 -15.23 -3.89 23.09
N ALA A 73 -15.91 -4.17 21.97
CA ALA A 73 -17.33 -4.49 21.97
C ALA A 73 -17.64 -5.76 22.77
N ILE A 74 -16.82 -6.82 22.62
CA ILE A 74 -17.00 -8.07 23.37
C ILE A 74 -16.78 -7.86 24.88
N THR A 75 -15.76 -7.10 25.27
CA THR A 75 -15.50 -6.81 26.70
C THR A 75 -16.66 -6.07 27.38
N LYS A 76 -17.46 -5.30 26.64
CA LYS A 76 -18.67 -4.63 27.17
C LYS A 76 -19.83 -5.60 27.44
N VAL A 77 -19.83 -6.78 26.81
CA VAL A 77 -20.87 -7.81 26.96
C VAL A 77 -20.47 -8.88 27.98
N GLU A 78 -19.18 -9.17 28.12
CA GLU A 78 -18.65 -10.14 29.11
C GLU A 78 -18.73 -9.64 30.58
N LYS A 79 -18.97 -8.34 30.79
CA LYS A 79 -19.14 -7.71 32.11
C LYS A 79 -20.59 -7.61 32.51
#